data_AF-A0A0J0XZR0-F1
#
_entry.id   AF-A0A0J0XZR0-F1
#
_cell.length_a   1.000
_cell.length_b   1.000
_cell.length_c   1.000
_cell.angle_alpha   90.00
_cell.angle_beta   90.00
_cell.angle_gamma   90.00
#
_symmetry.space_group_name_H-M   'P 1'
#
loop_
_entity.id
_entity.type
_entity.pdbx_description
1 polymer ?
#
loop_
_entity_poly.entity_id
_entity_poly.type
_entity_poly.pdbx_seq_one_letter_code
_entity_poly.pdbx_strand_id
1 'polypeptide(L)'
;MYKVMLSKNPQLKNIFSLPAQANESQPRALAGSVYGYAANIHDLSPLVPTVVRIAEKHAALGVKPEHYAVVAENLMGAISRVLGDAFTPQLQEAWYHAYWQLAKIFIDAEADLYAKAAWDGWKDFKITAHIDETSQIASLEFVPTDPSMLPLKPYKPGQFITVRVMIDELGVYQCRHYSLSDAPSPDRYRITVKREDVDGGSVPEGLVSTRLHKLPVGSSIQCSFPTGSFNLPSPLPEHVVFLSGGVGITPNMSMLNTIVEDGADVNISWIQGVQTQNHHVFKQHVDELVAKSNGKIKSEAYYSDGPASGPNTHEGMIQVDKLDADLLALSDSKTIYYVCGPDPFMHDIVAGLKARGVDKDRIIVEAFRAGEIE
;
A
#
# COMPACT_ATOMS: atom_id res chain seq x y z
N MET A 1 24.80 -8.56 2.86
CA MET A 1 24.00 -8.51 4.11
C MET A 1 22.93 -9.62 4.15
N TYR A 2 21.85 -9.54 3.35
CA TYR A 2 20.68 -10.44 3.45
C TYR A 2 20.97 -11.94 3.45
N LYS A 3 21.84 -12.42 2.54
CA LYS A 3 22.23 -13.84 2.48
C LYS A 3 22.80 -14.35 3.80
N VAL A 4 23.65 -13.55 4.47
CA VAL A 4 24.24 -13.91 5.77
C VAL A 4 23.17 -13.87 6.86
N MET A 5 22.39 -12.78 6.90
CA MET A 5 21.36 -12.55 7.90
C MET A 5 20.32 -13.68 7.92
N LEU A 6 19.76 -14.04 6.76
CA LEU A 6 18.75 -15.09 6.65
C LEU A 6 19.29 -16.51 6.80
N SER A 7 20.59 -16.72 6.57
CA SER A 7 21.24 -17.99 6.86
C SER A 7 21.43 -18.19 8.36
N LYS A 8 21.81 -17.13 9.09
CA LYS A 8 21.97 -17.15 10.54
C LYS A 8 20.63 -17.10 11.28
N ASN A 9 19.62 -16.47 10.68
CA ASN A 9 18.30 -16.26 11.26
C ASN A 9 17.19 -16.72 10.29
N PRO A 10 17.02 -18.05 10.08
CA PRO A 10 16.05 -18.58 9.12
C PRO A 10 14.60 -18.14 9.38
N GLN A 11 14.24 -17.89 10.63
CA GLN A 11 12.92 -17.42 11.03
C GLN A 11 12.52 -16.10 10.38
N LEU A 12 13.49 -15.23 10.06
CA LEU A 12 13.24 -13.94 9.40
C LEU A 12 12.74 -14.09 7.96
N LYS A 13 12.86 -15.28 7.35
CA LYS A 13 12.25 -15.57 6.04
C LYS A 13 10.72 -15.49 6.05
N ASN A 14 10.09 -15.56 7.23
CA ASN A 14 8.65 -15.37 7.41
C ASN A 14 8.22 -13.89 7.41
N ILE A 15 9.18 -12.95 7.50
CA ILE A 15 8.95 -11.51 7.53
C ILE A 15 9.45 -10.89 6.21
N PHE A 16 10.68 -11.21 5.80
CA PHE A 16 11.24 -10.70 4.56
C PHE A 16 10.59 -11.32 3.33
N SER A 17 10.29 -10.48 2.34
CA SER A 17 9.84 -10.91 1.01
C SER A 17 11.00 -11.54 0.25
N LEU A 18 10.90 -12.84 -0.04
CA LEU A 18 11.91 -13.55 -0.84
C LEU A 18 11.98 -13.04 -2.29
N PRO A 19 10.86 -12.73 -2.97
CA PRO A 19 10.92 -12.11 -4.29
C PRO A 19 11.61 -10.73 -4.30
N ALA A 20 11.38 -9.91 -3.27
CA ALA A 20 12.01 -8.58 -3.17
C ALA A 20 13.54 -8.65 -2.97
N GLN A 21 14.04 -9.77 -2.44
CA GLN A 21 15.47 -10.03 -2.36
C GLN A 21 16.04 -10.49 -3.70
N ALA A 22 15.29 -11.30 -4.44
CA ALA A 22 15.72 -11.81 -5.75
C ALA A 22 15.80 -10.70 -6.82
N ASN A 23 14.93 -9.68 -6.76
CA ASN A 23 14.89 -8.57 -7.72
C ASN A 23 15.62 -7.29 -7.25
N GLU A 24 16.41 -7.38 -6.17
CA GLU A 24 17.22 -6.29 -5.60
C GLU A 24 16.44 -5.02 -5.22
N SER A 25 15.11 -5.07 -5.10
CA SER A 25 14.31 -3.93 -4.62
C SER A 25 14.59 -3.64 -3.14
N GLN A 26 14.65 -4.67 -2.29
CA GLN A 26 14.87 -4.50 -0.86
C GLN A 26 16.27 -3.93 -0.52
N PRO A 27 17.38 -4.39 -1.13
CA PRO A 27 18.68 -3.73 -0.99
C PRO A 27 18.68 -2.25 -1.41
N ARG A 28 18.01 -1.92 -2.53
CA ARG A 28 17.91 -0.53 -3.01
C ARG A 28 17.14 0.36 -2.04
N ALA A 29 16.00 -0.11 -1.53
CA ALA A 29 15.23 0.59 -0.52
C ALA A 29 16.06 0.87 0.74
N LEU A 30 16.79 -0.12 1.26
CA LEU A 30 17.66 0.07 2.43
C LEU A 30 18.77 1.10 2.16
N ALA A 31 19.41 1.05 0.98
CA ALA A 31 20.44 2.02 0.60
C ALA A 31 19.87 3.44 0.48
N GLY A 32 18.68 3.59 -0.12
CA GLY A 32 17.95 4.85 -0.18
C GLY A 32 17.63 5.40 1.20
N SER A 33 17.17 4.55 2.13
CA SER A 33 16.89 4.98 3.51
C SER A 33 18.12 5.46 4.26
N VAL A 34 19.24 4.75 4.10
CA VAL A 34 20.52 5.14 4.71
C VAL A 34 21.00 6.47 4.13
N TYR A 35 20.94 6.64 2.81
CA TYR A 35 21.31 7.88 2.15
C TYR A 35 20.41 9.05 2.58
N GLY A 36 19.09 8.84 2.57
CA GLY A 36 18.11 9.85 3.00
C GLY A 36 18.36 10.31 4.43
N TYR A 37 18.63 9.38 5.35
CA TYR A 37 19.02 9.72 6.72
C TYR A 37 20.33 10.50 6.78
N ALA A 38 21.39 10.02 6.11
CA ALA A 38 22.69 10.67 6.12
C ALA A 38 22.64 12.11 5.54
N ALA A 39 21.87 12.31 4.47
CA ALA A 39 21.68 13.62 3.84
C ALA A 39 20.91 14.62 4.72
N ASN A 40 20.16 14.13 5.72
CA ASN A 40 19.30 14.92 6.60
C ASN A 40 19.68 14.80 8.09
N ILE A 41 20.90 14.38 8.41
CA ILE A 41 21.30 14.06 9.80
C ILE A 41 21.17 15.25 10.78
N HIS A 42 21.15 16.48 10.28
CA HIS A 42 20.99 17.70 11.07
C HIS A 42 19.53 18.16 11.21
N ASP A 43 18.64 17.73 10.32
CA ASP A 43 17.20 18.05 10.34
C ASP A 43 16.42 16.89 9.72
N LEU A 44 15.79 16.07 10.58
CA LEU A 44 15.01 14.91 10.16
C LEU A 44 13.56 15.25 9.82
N SER A 45 13.10 16.50 9.96
CA SER A 45 11.72 16.89 9.66
C SER A 45 11.26 16.49 8.25
N PRO A 46 12.08 16.59 7.19
CA PRO A 46 11.69 16.13 5.85
C PRO A 46 11.43 14.62 5.75
N LEU A 47 12.03 13.82 6.63
CA LEU A 47 11.91 12.36 6.61
C LEU A 47 10.71 11.84 7.41
N VAL A 48 10.06 12.68 8.22
CA VAL A 48 8.96 12.27 9.11
C VAL A 48 7.85 11.52 8.36
N PRO A 49 7.32 12.01 7.21
CA PRO A 49 6.28 11.29 6.47
C PRO A 49 6.74 9.89 6.03
N THR A 50 7.99 9.76 5.60
CA THR A 50 8.56 8.49 5.16
C THR A 50 8.79 7.54 6.33
N VAL A 51 9.28 8.04 7.46
CA VAL A 51 9.42 7.27 8.70
C VAL A 51 8.08 6.72 9.15
N VAL A 52 7.03 7.54 9.17
CA VAL A 52 5.67 7.10 9.52
C VAL A 52 5.22 5.96 8.60
N ARG A 53 5.34 6.14 7.28
CA ARG A 53 4.93 5.13 6.30
C ARG A 53 5.70 3.81 6.46
N ILE A 54 7.00 3.87 6.71
CA ILE A 54 7.82 2.68 6.93
C ILE A 54 7.46 2.02 8.27
N ALA A 55 7.27 2.78 9.35
CA ALA A 55 6.86 2.28 10.65
C ALA A 55 5.50 1.57 10.58
N GLU A 56 4.55 2.07 9.79
CA GLU A 56 3.26 1.40 9.54
C GLU A 56 3.46 0.03 8.90
N LYS A 57 4.31 -0.08 7.88
CA LYS A 57 4.63 -1.35 7.22
C LYS A 57 5.38 -2.31 8.15
N HIS A 58 6.34 -1.81 8.94
CA HIS A 58 7.05 -2.58 9.96
C HIS A 58 6.11 -3.13 11.04
N ALA A 59 5.22 -2.27 11.55
CA ALA A 59 4.27 -2.65 12.58
C ALA A 59 3.35 -3.77 12.07
N ALA A 60 2.85 -3.64 10.85
CA ALA A 60 2.01 -4.64 10.18
C ALA A 60 2.75 -5.96 9.89
N LEU A 61 4.06 -5.92 9.65
CA LEU A 61 4.90 -7.12 9.48
C LEU A 61 5.31 -7.77 10.82
N GLY A 62 5.03 -7.13 11.95
CA GLY A 62 5.44 -7.60 13.27
C GLY A 62 6.93 -7.40 13.55
N VAL A 63 7.54 -6.34 13.04
CA VAL A 63 8.93 -5.97 13.37
C VAL A 63 9.03 -5.61 14.85
N LYS A 64 9.98 -6.21 15.57
CA LYS A 64 10.19 -5.98 17.01
C LYS A 64 11.58 -5.39 17.27
N PRO A 65 11.81 -4.74 18.42
CA PRO A 65 13.11 -4.12 18.74
C PRO A 65 14.31 -5.06 18.60
N GLU A 66 14.16 -6.34 18.93
CA GLU A 66 15.21 -7.35 18.77
C GLU A 66 15.63 -7.58 17.31
N HIS A 67 14.76 -7.34 16.33
CA HIS A 67 15.11 -7.46 14.92
C HIS A 67 16.12 -6.38 14.49
N TYR A 68 16.10 -5.19 15.11
CA TYR A 68 17.06 -4.13 14.81
C TYR A 68 18.50 -4.52 15.19
N ALA A 69 18.70 -5.28 16.27
CA ALA A 69 20.03 -5.76 16.63
C ALA A 69 20.59 -6.73 15.58
N VAL A 70 19.74 -7.63 15.05
CA VAL A 70 20.11 -8.58 13.99
C VAL A 70 20.48 -7.84 12.70
N VAL A 71 19.68 -6.84 12.32
CA VAL A 71 19.95 -5.99 11.15
C VAL A 71 21.27 -5.22 11.34
N ALA A 72 21.52 -4.65 12.53
CA ALA A 72 22.74 -3.92 12.84
C ALA A 72 24.00 -4.78 12.64
N GLU A 73 24.05 -5.98 13.25
CA GLU A 73 25.20 -6.89 13.15
C GLU A 73 25.51 -7.21 11.67
N ASN A 74 24.47 -7.54 10.90
CA ASN A 74 24.63 -7.96 9.52
C ASN A 74 24.93 -6.80 8.56
N LEU A 75 24.43 -5.59 8.85
CA LEU A 75 24.74 -4.38 8.10
C LEU A 75 26.19 -3.96 8.33
N MET A 76 26.62 -3.83 9.60
CA MET A 76 28.00 -3.46 9.93
C MET A 76 29.01 -4.47 9.40
N GLY A 77 28.72 -5.77 9.53
CA GLY A 77 29.55 -6.82 8.95
C GLY A 77 29.60 -6.78 7.41
N ALA A 78 28.53 -6.33 6.74
CA ALA A 78 28.54 -6.14 5.30
C ALA A 78 29.36 -4.92 4.88
N ILE A 79 29.22 -3.78 5.57
CA ILE A 79 30.01 -2.57 5.32
C ILE A 79 31.50 -2.87 5.52
N SER A 80 31.86 -3.53 6.62
CA SER A 80 33.24 -3.95 6.90
C SER A 80 33.85 -4.80 5.80
N ARG A 81 33.09 -5.77 5.26
CA ARG A 81 33.57 -6.61 4.15
C ARG A 81 33.77 -5.84 2.85
N VAL A 82 32.92 -4.86 2.57
CA VAL A 82 32.96 -4.07 1.33
C VAL A 82 34.07 -3.02 1.38
N LEU A 83 34.21 -2.32 2.50
CA LEU A 83 35.16 -1.22 2.66
C LEU A 83 36.54 -1.68 3.14
N GLY A 84 36.66 -2.87 3.77
CA GLY A 84 37.93 -3.38 4.29
C GLY A 84 38.59 -2.39 5.23
N ASP A 85 39.87 -2.11 5.00
CA ASP A 85 40.69 -1.19 5.82
C ASP A 85 40.18 0.26 5.79
N ALA A 86 39.37 0.65 4.80
CA ALA A 86 38.74 1.97 4.77
C ALA A 86 37.65 2.14 5.83
N PHE A 87 37.12 1.06 6.41
CA PHE A 87 36.17 1.11 7.52
C PHE A 87 36.91 1.21 8.85
N THR A 88 37.56 2.34 9.07
CA THR A 88 38.35 2.62 10.29
C THR A 88 37.50 2.49 11.57
N PRO A 89 38.10 2.27 12.75
CA PRO A 89 37.35 2.20 14.01
C PRO A 89 36.45 3.42 14.26
N GLN A 90 36.92 4.62 13.89
CA GLN A 90 36.14 5.85 13.99
C GLN A 90 34.92 5.84 13.07
N LEU A 91 35.07 5.33 11.84
CA LEU A 91 33.95 5.21 10.90
C LEU A 91 32.97 4.13 11.36
N GLN A 92 33.46 3.01 11.91
CA GLN A 92 32.62 1.96 12.50
C GLN A 92 31.73 2.50 13.62
N GLU A 93 32.33 3.24 14.56
CA GLU A 93 31.62 3.87 15.68
C GLU A 93 30.57 4.88 15.19
N ALA A 94 30.92 5.74 14.24
CA ALA A 94 29.99 6.72 13.67
C ALA A 94 28.78 6.05 12.99
N TRP A 95 29.01 5.02 12.18
CA TRP A 95 27.93 4.25 11.55
C TRP A 95 27.06 3.53 12.57
N TYR A 96 27.66 2.96 13.62
CA TYR A 96 26.93 2.30 14.69
C TYR A 96 25.99 3.27 15.43
N HIS A 97 26.48 4.45 15.79
CA HIS A 97 25.64 5.47 16.42
C HIS A 97 24.53 5.98 15.49
N ALA A 98 24.85 6.27 14.22
CA ALA A 98 23.87 6.73 13.23
C ALA A 98 22.74 5.69 13.03
N TYR A 99 23.10 4.41 12.93
CA TYR A 99 22.13 3.33 12.83
C TYR A 99 21.18 3.29 14.03
N TRP A 100 21.71 3.34 15.26
CA TRP A 100 20.89 3.23 16.47
C TRP A 100 20.04 4.45 16.74
N GLN A 101 20.46 5.64 16.31
CA GLN A 101 19.62 6.84 16.32
C GLN A 101 18.38 6.65 15.43
N LEU A 102 18.58 6.22 14.19
CA LEU A 102 17.46 5.96 13.27
C LEU A 102 16.60 4.79 13.76
N ALA A 103 17.22 3.70 14.22
CA ALA A 103 16.50 2.55 14.77
C ALA A 103 15.61 2.95 15.95
N LYS A 104 16.10 3.82 16.84
CA LYS A 104 15.29 4.32 17.96
C LYS A 104 14.05 5.06 17.50
N ILE A 105 14.16 5.91 16.48
CA ILE A 105 13.00 6.64 15.91
C ILE A 105 11.94 5.64 15.43
N PHE A 106 12.35 4.60 14.70
CA PHE A 106 11.42 3.58 14.24
C PHE A 106 10.84 2.75 15.38
N ILE A 107 11.66 2.31 16.34
CA ILE A 107 11.20 1.53 17.50
C ILE A 107 10.14 2.31 18.29
N ASP A 108 10.37 3.59 18.54
CA ASP A 108 9.41 4.43 19.28
C ASP A 108 8.11 4.62 18.46
N ALA A 109 8.21 4.88 17.15
CA ALA A 109 7.03 5.02 16.27
C ALA A 109 6.23 3.71 16.14
N GLU A 110 6.90 2.57 16.04
CA GLU A 110 6.29 1.23 15.99
C GLU A 110 5.61 0.88 17.31
N ALA A 111 6.23 1.23 18.45
CA ALA A 111 5.64 1.02 19.77
C ALA A 111 4.30 1.77 19.92
N ASP A 112 4.23 3.01 19.43
CA ASP A 112 2.99 3.79 19.41
C ASP A 112 1.90 3.16 18.54
N LEU A 113 2.27 2.56 17.40
CA LEU A 113 1.35 1.82 16.53
C LEU A 113 0.85 0.55 17.22
N TYR A 114 1.74 -0.21 17.86
CA TYR A 114 1.36 -1.41 18.60
C TYR A 114 0.44 -1.11 19.78
N ALA A 115 0.66 -0.01 20.50
CA ALA A 115 -0.20 0.39 21.61
C ALA A 115 -1.64 0.72 21.17
N LYS A 116 -1.83 1.18 19.93
CA LYS A 116 -3.13 1.54 19.34
C LYS A 116 -3.74 0.41 18.51
N ALA A 117 -3.01 -0.67 18.29
CA ALA A 117 -3.41 -1.75 17.42
C ALA A 117 -4.70 -2.42 17.90
N ALA A 118 -5.54 -2.85 16.94
CA ALA A 118 -6.75 -3.58 17.27
C ALA A 118 -6.44 -4.94 17.93
N TRP A 119 -5.32 -5.56 17.54
CA TRP A 119 -4.73 -6.76 18.13
C TRP A 119 -3.21 -6.78 17.89
N ASP A 120 -2.47 -7.60 18.65
CA ASP A 120 -1.04 -7.83 18.42
C ASP A 120 -0.79 -9.05 17.53
N GLY A 121 0.25 -8.95 16.71
CA GLY A 121 0.71 -10.01 15.83
C GLY A 121 -0.33 -10.44 14.78
N TRP A 122 -0.39 -11.76 14.56
CA TRP A 122 -1.16 -12.37 13.49
C TRP A 122 -2.42 -13.01 14.05
N LYS A 123 -3.57 -12.72 13.44
CA LYS A 123 -4.85 -13.35 13.76
C LYS A 123 -5.36 -14.14 12.57
N ASP A 124 -6.00 -15.27 12.87
CA ASP A 124 -6.59 -16.13 11.86
C ASP A 124 -7.97 -15.58 11.45
N PHE A 125 -8.17 -15.53 10.14
CA PHE A 125 -9.44 -15.17 9.51
C PHE A 125 -9.84 -16.26 8.53
N LYS A 126 -11.14 -16.53 8.44
CA LYS A 126 -11.72 -17.51 7.53
C LYS A 126 -12.31 -16.78 6.33
N ILE A 127 -11.94 -17.21 5.12
CA ILE A 127 -12.52 -16.70 3.87
C ILE A 127 -13.99 -17.14 3.80
N THR A 128 -14.89 -16.18 3.65
CA THR A 128 -16.34 -16.38 3.54
C THR A 128 -16.86 -16.17 2.13
N ALA A 129 -16.18 -15.37 1.31
CA ALA A 129 -16.51 -15.18 -0.10
C ALA A 129 -15.26 -15.01 -0.97
N HIS A 130 -15.37 -15.49 -2.21
CA HIS A 130 -14.42 -15.27 -3.29
C HIS A 130 -15.21 -14.77 -4.50
N ILE A 131 -14.99 -13.52 -4.90
CA ILE A 131 -15.76 -12.82 -5.92
C ILE A 131 -14.79 -12.46 -7.05
N ASP A 132 -15.03 -13.02 -8.23
CA ASP A 132 -14.22 -12.70 -9.41
C ASP A 132 -14.66 -11.34 -9.96
N GLU A 133 -13.80 -10.33 -9.81
CA GLU A 133 -14.05 -8.97 -10.33
C GLU A 133 -13.69 -8.89 -11.82
N THR A 134 -12.61 -9.58 -12.20
CA THR A 134 -12.12 -9.76 -13.57
C THR A 134 -11.40 -11.11 -13.67
N SER A 135 -10.87 -11.49 -14.84
CA SER A 135 -10.08 -12.72 -15.00
C SER A 135 -8.77 -12.75 -14.19
N GLN A 136 -8.28 -11.59 -13.74
CA GLN A 136 -7.03 -11.45 -12.99
C GLN A 136 -7.21 -10.81 -11.61
N ILE A 137 -8.41 -10.37 -11.24
CA ILE A 137 -8.66 -9.66 -9.98
C ILE A 137 -9.84 -10.33 -9.28
N ALA A 138 -9.67 -10.66 -8.00
CA ALA A 138 -10.70 -11.22 -7.15
C ALA A 138 -10.80 -10.47 -5.81
N SER A 139 -12.02 -10.28 -5.32
CA SER A 139 -12.29 -9.81 -3.97
C SER A 139 -12.46 -11.00 -3.02
N LEU A 140 -11.77 -10.96 -1.89
CA LEU A 140 -11.91 -11.92 -0.80
C LEU A 140 -12.57 -11.23 0.38
N GLU A 141 -13.66 -11.82 0.87
CA GLU A 141 -14.25 -11.43 2.16
C GLU A 141 -13.89 -12.46 3.22
N PHE A 142 -13.64 -12.00 4.43
CA PHE A 142 -13.21 -12.86 5.52
C PHE A 142 -13.58 -12.31 6.89
N VAL A 143 -13.77 -13.24 7.83
CA VAL A 143 -14.21 -12.97 9.22
C VAL A 143 -13.22 -13.58 10.21
N PRO A 144 -13.04 -13.01 11.41
CA PRO A 144 -12.12 -13.57 12.39
C PRO A 144 -12.58 -14.98 12.79
N THR A 145 -11.65 -15.90 12.97
CA THR A 145 -11.98 -17.24 13.49
C THR A 145 -12.32 -17.21 14.99
N ASP A 146 -11.78 -16.22 15.71
CA ASP A 146 -12.07 -15.92 17.10
C ASP A 146 -13.28 -14.97 17.19
N PRO A 147 -14.46 -15.45 17.62
CA PRO A 147 -15.67 -14.63 17.67
C PRO A 147 -15.60 -13.51 18.71
N SER A 148 -14.65 -13.53 19.66
CA SER A 148 -14.45 -12.43 20.61
C SER A 148 -13.90 -11.16 19.94
N MET A 149 -13.42 -11.27 18.70
CA MET A 149 -12.99 -10.13 17.89
C MET A 149 -14.17 -9.37 17.25
N LEU A 150 -15.40 -9.89 17.35
CA LEU A 150 -16.60 -9.24 16.83
C LEU A 150 -17.30 -8.39 17.91
N PRO A 151 -17.80 -7.19 17.57
CA PRO A 151 -17.64 -6.52 16.29
C PRO A 151 -16.19 -6.08 16.07
N LEU A 152 -15.74 -6.12 14.81
CA LEU A 152 -14.43 -5.64 14.41
C LEU A 152 -14.31 -4.14 14.75
N LYS A 153 -13.15 -3.74 15.29
CA LYS A 153 -12.85 -2.32 15.48
C LYS A 153 -12.78 -1.65 14.10
N PRO A 154 -13.41 -0.47 13.93
CA PRO A 154 -13.38 0.22 12.65
C PRO A 154 -11.95 0.65 12.31
N TYR A 155 -11.58 0.47 11.04
CA TYR A 155 -10.36 1.03 10.46
C TYR A 155 -10.66 2.35 9.77
N LYS A 156 -9.62 3.11 9.44
CA LYS A 156 -9.78 4.33 8.63
C LYS A 156 -9.83 3.97 7.14
N PRO A 157 -10.81 4.45 6.36
CA PRO A 157 -10.93 4.09 4.94
C PRO A 157 -9.67 4.44 4.17
N GLY A 158 -9.11 3.47 3.45
CA GLY A 158 -7.82 3.56 2.76
C GLY A 158 -6.65 2.85 3.46
N GLN A 159 -6.80 2.47 4.75
CA GLN A 159 -5.84 1.63 5.44
C GLN A 159 -5.69 0.24 4.80
N PHE A 160 -4.56 -0.40 5.11
CA PHE A 160 -4.25 -1.75 4.67
C PHE A 160 -4.08 -2.72 5.84
N ILE A 161 -4.20 -4.00 5.52
CA ILE A 161 -3.74 -5.10 6.37
C ILE A 161 -2.59 -5.82 5.68
N THR A 162 -1.73 -6.48 6.46
CA THR A 162 -0.78 -7.45 5.90
C THR A 162 -1.41 -8.82 5.99
N VAL A 163 -1.48 -9.53 4.86
CA VAL A 163 -1.87 -10.94 4.81
C VAL A 163 -0.61 -11.79 4.68
N ARG A 164 -0.52 -12.86 5.45
CA ARG A 164 0.49 -13.90 5.27
C ARG A 164 -0.14 -15.25 4.97
N VAL A 165 0.51 -15.99 4.08
CA VAL A 165 0.13 -17.34 3.69
C VAL A 165 1.36 -18.24 3.71
N MET A 166 1.18 -19.50 4.10
CA MET A 166 2.23 -20.51 3.99
C MET A 166 2.44 -20.83 2.49
N ILE A 167 3.69 -20.78 2.04
CA ILE A 167 4.09 -21.27 0.73
C ILE A 167 4.70 -22.65 0.93
N ASP A 168 3.92 -23.68 0.64
CA ASP A 168 4.22 -25.08 0.98
C ASP A 168 5.54 -25.54 0.37
N GLU A 169 5.85 -25.10 -0.85
CA GLU A 169 7.09 -25.41 -1.57
C GLU A 169 8.34 -24.80 -0.91
N LEU A 170 8.18 -23.70 -0.15
CA LEU A 170 9.27 -22.99 0.51
C LEU A 170 9.32 -23.26 2.03
N GLY A 171 8.26 -23.85 2.60
CA GLY A 171 8.14 -24.12 4.04
C GLY A 171 8.16 -22.86 4.92
N VAL A 172 7.80 -21.70 4.35
CA VAL A 172 7.79 -20.40 5.05
C VAL A 172 6.55 -19.60 4.71
N TYR A 173 6.15 -18.73 5.63
CA TYR A 173 5.15 -17.71 5.35
C TYR A 173 5.72 -16.64 4.43
N GLN A 174 4.87 -16.11 3.53
CA GLN A 174 5.15 -14.90 2.78
C GLN A 174 4.04 -13.88 3.01
N CYS A 175 4.44 -12.62 3.21
CA CYS A 175 3.56 -11.51 3.59
C CYS A 175 3.35 -10.56 2.41
N ARG A 176 2.14 -10.02 2.25
CA ARG A 176 1.82 -8.89 1.35
C ARG A 176 0.81 -7.95 1.99
N HIS A 177 0.96 -6.66 1.73
CA HIS A 177 -0.01 -5.65 2.12
C HIS A 177 -1.15 -5.61 1.11
N TYR A 178 -2.38 -5.51 1.60
CA TYR A 178 -3.57 -5.30 0.78
C TYR A 178 -4.42 -4.24 1.46
N SER A 179 -4.79 -3.20 0.70
CA SER A 179 -5.77 -2.22 1.15
C SER A 179 -7.09 -2.93 1.47
N LEU A 180 -7.71 -2.53 2.58
CA LEU A 180 -9.10 -2.90 2.83
C LEU A 180 -9.93 -2.16 1.77
N SER A 181 -10.71 -2.91 0.99
CA SER A 181 -11.28 -2.43 -0.26
C SER A 181 -12.77 -2.06 -0.17
N ASP A 182 -13.31 -2.00 1.04
CA ASP A 182 -14.71 -1.66 1.33
C ASP A 182 -14.85 -0.62 2.44
N ALA A 183 -16.06 -0.17 2.77
CA ALA A 183 -16.28 0.60 3.98
C ALA A 183 -15.99 -0.24 5.25
N PRO A 184 -15.62 0.38 6.38
CA PRO A 184 -15.46 -0.31 7.65
C PRO A 184 -16.74 -1.06 8.07
N SER A 185 -16.66 -2.39 8.10
CA SER A 185 -17.76 -3.26 8.54
C SER A 185 -17.45 -3.87 9.90
N PRO A 186 -18.44 -3.95 10.81
CA PRO A 186 -18.27 -4.62 12.11
C PRO A 186 -18.13 -6.15 11.98
N ASP A 187 -18.51 -6.73 10.84
CA ASP A 187 -18.69 -8.17 10.70
C ASP A 187 -17.62 -8.84 9.85
N ARG A 188 -16.99 -8.10 8.93
CA ARG A 188 -16.03 -8.65 7.96
C ARG A 188 -15.00 -7.63 7.49
N TYR A 189 -13.93 -8.16 6.91
CA TYR A 189 -13.03 -7.40 6.04
C TYR A 189 -13.17 -7.87 4.60
N ARG A 190 -12.84 -6.98 3.66
CA ARG A 190 -12.70 -7.28 2.23
C ARG A 190 -11.36 -6.74 1.72
N ILE A 191 -10.64 -7.57 0.97
CA ILE A 191 -9.50 -7.16 0.16
C ILE A 191 -9.76 -7.51 -1.30
N THR A 192 -9.11 -6.81 -2.21
CA THR A 192 -9.22 -7.09 -3.65
C THR A 192 -7.83 -7.26 -4.23
N VAL A 193 -7.58 -8.44 -4.78
CA VAL A 193 -6.25 -8.94 -5.10
C VAL A 193 -6.12 -9.12 -6.60
N LYS A 194 -5.19 -8.39 -7.21
CA LYS A 194 -4.70 -8.70 -8.56
C LYS A 194 -3.73 -9.87 -8.51
N ARG A 195 -3.92 -10.86 -9.38
CA ARG A 195 -2.96 -11.95 -9.61
C ARG A 195 -1.81 -11.42 -10.44
N GLU A 196 -0.61 -11.49 -9.90
CA GLU A 196 0.62 -11.19 -10.65
C GLU A 196 1.08 -12.46 -11.37
N ASP A 197 0.59 -12.63 -12.59
CA ASP A 197 0.91 -13.74 -13.50
C ASP A 197 2.34 -13.60 -14.08
N VAL A 198 2.85 -14.66 -14.71
CA VAL A 198 4.13 -14.61 -15.42
C VAL A 198 3.94 -13.89 -16.77
N ASP A 199 4.34 -12.63 -16.84
CA ASP A 199 4.24 -11.85 -18.08
C ASP A 199 5.48 -12.00 -18.95
N GLY A 200 5.61 -13.12 -19.70
CA GLY A 200 6.48 -13.31 -20.89
C GLY A 200 7.97 -12.93 -20.81
N GLY A 201 8.41 -12.47 -19.65
CA GLY A 201 9.66 -11.85 -19.29
C GLY A 201 10.01 -12.29 -17.89
N SER A 202 11.25 -12.02 -17.48
CA SER A 202 11.99 -12.74 -16.43
C SER A 202 11.45 -12.61 -14.98
N VAL A 203 10.21 -12.11 -14.79
CA VAL A 203 9.59 -11.89 -13.48
C VAL A 203 8.82 -13.15 -13.05
N PRO A 204 9.16 -13.78 -11.92
CA PRO A 204 8.43 -14.92 -11.40
C PRO A 204 7.00 -14.56 -10.98
N GLU A 205 6.11 -15.55 -11.01
CA GLU A 205 4.74 -15.45 -10.52
C GLU A 205 4.68 -14.92 -9.07
N GLY A 206 3.68 -14.10 -8.77
CA GLY A 206 3.44 -13.56 -7.43
C GLY A 206 2.99 -14.63 -6.43
N LEU A 207 3.91 -15.06 -5.55
CA LEU A 207 3.66 -16.13 -4.57
C LEU A 207 2.35 -15.98 -3.78
N VAL A 208 2.14 -14.81 -3.16
CA VAL A 208 0.97 -14.59 -2.27
C VAL A 208 -0.29 -14.33 -3.07
N SER A 209 -0.23 -13.52 -4.13
CA SER A 209 -1.40 -13.20 -4.96
C SER A 209 -1.97 -14.47 -5.62
N THR A 210 -1.10 -15.31 -6.18
CA THR A 210 -1.51 -16.59 -6.77
C THR A 210 -2.07 -17.54 -5.72
N ARG A 211 -1.44 -17.62 -4.55
CA ARG A 211 -1.95 -18.47 -3.46
C ARG A 211 -3.35 -18.05 -3.05
N LEU A 212 -3.58 -16.74 -2.85
CA LEU A 212 -4.88 -16.20 -2.47
C LEU A 212 -5.98 -16.50 -3.50
N HIS A 213 -5.69 -16.37 -4.80
CA HIS A 213 -6.61 -16.72 -5.90
C HIS A 213 -6.98 -18.21 -5.93
N LYS A 214 -6.16 -19.09 -5.34
CA LYS A 214 -6.40 -20.55 -5.30
C LYS A 214 -7.08 -21.02 -4.01
N LEU A 215 -7.21 -20.16 -2.99
CA LEU A 215 -7.80 -20.56 -1.72
C LEU A 215 -9.33 -20.62 -1.83
N PRO A 216 -9.96 -21.79 -1.57
CA PRO A 216 -11.42 -21.87 -1.57
C PRO A 216 -12.02 -21.16 -0.36
N VAL A 217 -13.30 -20.80 -0.46
CA VAL A 217 -14.13 -20.38 0.69
C VAL A 217 -14.02 -21.43 1.80
N GLY A 218 -13.85 -20.93 3.02
CA GLY A 218 -13.60 -21.74 4.21
C GLY A 218 -12.13 -21.91 4.58
N SER A 219 -11.20 -21.56 3.68
CA SER A 219 -9.77 -21.53 3.99
C SER A 219 -9.44 -20.47 5.04
N SER A 220 -8.36 -20.69 5.78
CA SER A 220 -7.84 -19.72 6.75
C SER A 220 -6.66 -18.93 6.17
N ILE A 221 -6.63 -17.64 6.44
CA ILE A 221 -5.50 -16.74 6.21
C ILE A 221 -5.13 -16.06 7.52
N GLN A 222 -3.91 -15.55 7.61
CA GLN A 222 -3.47 -14.76 8.77
C GLN A 222 -3.26 -13.32 8.36
N CYS A 223 -3.74 -12.38 9.17
CA CYS A 223 -3.49 -10.97 8.93
C CYS A 223 -3.09 -10.17 10.17
N SER A 224 -2.40 -9.06 9.90
CA SER A 224 -2.07 -8.02 10.87
C SER A 224 -3.26 -7.11 11.11
N PHE A 225 -3.19 -6.33 12.20
CA PHE A 225 -4.14 -5.23 12.41
C PHE A 225 -4.09 -4.20 11.26
N PRO A 226 -5.20 -3.48 11.00
CA PRO A 226 -5.24 -2.41 10.02
C PRO A 226 -4.33 -1.24 10.42
N THR A 227 -3.54 -0.74 9.48
CA THR A 227 -2.68 0.43 9.66
C THR A 227 -2.52 1.19 8.34
N GLY A 228 -1.86 2.35 8.36
CA GLY A 228 -1.63 3.18 7.19
C GLY A 228 -2.14 4.61 7.35
N SER A 229 -1.38 5.53 6.76
CA SER A 229 -1.63 6.97 6.80
C SER A 229 -2.39 7.51 5.58
N PHE A 230 -2.55 6.70 4.52
CA PHE A 230 -3.40 6.97 3.37
C PHE A 230 -4.89 6.78 3.73
N ASN A 231 -5.53 7.80 4.28
CA ASN A 231 -6.95 7.76 4.66
C ASN A 231 -7.63 9.13 4.53
N LEU A 232 -8.97 9.12 4.55
CA LEU A 232 -9.79 10.34 4.54
C LEU A 232 -9.50 11.25 5.74
N PRO A 233 -9.42 12.58 5.55
CA PRO A 233 -9.30 13.52 6.66
C PRO A 233 -10.61 13.63 7.43
N SER A 234 -10.52 14.19 8.63
CA SER A 234 -11.67 14.62 9.41
C SER A 234 -11.44 16.07 9.87
N PRO A 235 -12.31 17.03 9.48
CA PRO A 235 -13.51 16.86 8.63
C PRO A 235 -13.18 16.55 7.15
N LEU A 236 -14.17 16.04 6.42
CA LEU A 236 -14.07 15.84 4.96
C LEU A 236 -14.08 17.19 4.22
N PRO A 237 -13.39 17.29 3.06
CA PRO A 237 -13.48 18.46 2.19
C PRO A 237 -14.80 18.48 1.40
N GLU A 238 -15.09 19.60 0.74
CA GLU A 238 -16.27 19.75 -0.14
C GLU A 238 -16.16 18.92 -1.42
N HIS A 239 -14.93 18.63 -1.88
CA HIS A 239 -14.65 17.81 -3.05
C HIS A 239 -13.46 16.86 -2.82
N VAL A 240 -13.61 15.62 -3.24
CA VAL A 240 -12.53 14.61 -3.29
C VAL A 240 -12.34 14.10 -4.71
N VAL A 241 -11.10 14.07 -5.19
CA VAL A 241 -10.74 13.53 -6.51
C VAL A 241 -9.93 12.25 -6.32
N PHE A 242 -10.45 11.13 -6.83
CA PHE A 242 -9.75 9.84 -6.85
C PHE A 242 -9.16 9.60 -8.25
N LEU A 243 -7.85 9.43 -8.33
CA LEU A 243 -7.10 9.16 -9.56
C LEU A 243 -6.37 7.82 -9.41
N SER A 244 -6.87 6.80 -10.09
CA SER A 244 -6.42 5.42 -9.84
C SER A 244 -5.92 4.72 -11.09
N GLY A 245 -4.83 3.97 -10.97
CA GLY A 245 -4.30 3.10 -12.02
C GLY A 245 -4.46 1.63 -11.65
N GLY A 246 -5.21 0.86 -12.44
CA GLY A 246 -5.40 -0.57 -12.23
C GLY A 246 -5.95 -0.92 -10.85
N VAL A 247 -5.30 -1.86 -10.14
CA VAL A 247 -5.70 -2.28 -8.78
C VAL A 247 -5.44 -1.22 -7.70
N GLY A 248 -4.79 -0.11 -8.04
CA GLY A 248 -4.67 1.10 -7.19
C GLY A 248 -6.01 1.70 -6.76
N ILE A 249 -7.10 1.28 -7.39
CA ILE A 249 -8.48 1.68 -7.06
C ILE A 249 -8.93 1.22 -5.66
N THR A 250 -8.28 0.21 -5.09
CA THR A 250 -8.79 -0.52 -3.91
C THR A 250 -8.92 0.32 -2.63
N PRO A 251 -7.92 1.11 -2.17
CA PRO A 251 -8.13 1.99 -1.02
C PRO A 251 -9.15 3.09 -1.32
N ASN A 252 -9.18 3.59 -2.56
CA ASN A 252 -10.15 4.62 -2.97
C ASN A 252 -11.59 4.09 -2.97
N MET A 253 -11.80 2.80 -3.26
CA MET A 253 -13.11 2.15 -3.13
C MET A 253 -13.58 2.12 -1.67
N SER A 254 -12.68 1.83 -0.72
CA SER A 254 -13.00 1.91 0.71
C SER A 254 -13.43 3.32 1.13
N MET A 255 -12.71 4.34 0.66
CA MET A 255 -13.06 5.74 0.91
C MET A 255 -14.40 6.13 0.28
N LEU A 256 -14.63 5.76 -0.99
CA LEU A 256 -15.87 6.02 -1.72
C LEU A 256 -17.08 5.42 -1.00
N ASN A 257 -17.01 4.13 -0.67
CA ASN A 257 -18.11 3.44 0.01
C ASN A 257 -18.39 4.07 1.38
N THR A 258 -17.35 4.46 2.13
CA THR A 258 -17.54 5.12 3.43
C THR A 258 -18.23 6.47 3.29
N ILE A 259 -17.80 7.32 2.33
CA ILE A 259 -18.43 8.63 2.10
C ILE A 259 -19.91 8.47 1.76
N VAL A 260 -20.25 7.48 0.92
CA VAL A 260 -21.63 7.20 0.51
C VAL A 260 -22.46 6.63 1.66
N GLU A 261 -21.95 5.66 2.40
CA GLU A 261 -22.65 5.01 3.52
C GLU A 261 -22.92 5.98 4.67
N ASP A 262 -21.97 6.88 4.96
CA ASP A 262 -22.13 7.94 5.97
C ASP A 262 -23.11 9.05 5.50
N GLY A 263 -23.52 9.04 4.23
CA GLY A 263 -24.38 10.07 3.64
C GLY A 263 -23.72 11.45 3.63
N ALA A 264 -22.38 11.50 3.57
CA ALA A 264 -21.63 12.74 3.65
C ALA A 264 -21.85 13.61 2.38
N ASP A 265 -22.06 14.91 2.60
CA ASP A 265 -22.28 15.87 1.50
C ASP A 265 -20.94 16.29 0.86
N VAL A 266 -20.39 15.39 0.04
CA VAL A 266 -19.09 15.56 -0.63
C VAL A 266 -19.26 15.32 -2.13
N ASN A 267 -18.68 16.21 -2.95
CA ASN A 267 -18.58 15.96 -4.39
C ASN A 267 -17.39 15.04 -4.68
N ILE A 268 -17.58 14.08 -5.59
CA ILE A 268 -16.56 13.07 -5.91
C ILE A 268 -16.28 13.06 -7.40
N SER A 269 -15.00 13.12 -7.75
CA SER A 269 -14.53 12.78 -9.10
C SER A 269 -13.78 11.45 -9.05
N TRP A 270 -14.28 10.46 -9.78
CA TRP A 270 -13.75 9.11 -9.84
C TRP A 270 -13.10 8.86 -11.20
N ILE A 271 -11.78 8.94 -11.27
CA ILE A 271 -11.02 8.86 -12.53
C ILE A 271 -10.15 7.62 -12.50
N GLN A 272 -10.46 6.65 -13.36
CA GLN A 272 -9.85 5.33 -13.35
C GLN A 272 -9.17 5.00 -14.67
N GLY A 273 -7.85 4.79 -14.64
CA GLY A 273 -7.07 4.26 -15.75
C GLY A 273 -6.91 2.75 -15.63
N VAL A 274 -7.33 2.00 -16.64
CA VAL A 274 -7.16 0.54 -16.71
C VAL A 274 -6.69 0.13 -18.10
N GLN A 275 -6.14 -1.07 -18.25
CA GLN A 275 -5.60 -1.49 -19.54
C GLN A 275 -6.69 -1.61 -20.59
N THR A 276 -7.72 -2.41 -20.31
CA THR A 276 -8.82 -2.66 -21.24
C THR A 276 -10.14 -2.68 -20.45
N GLN A 277 -11.28 -2.69 -21.15
CA GLN A 277 -12.60 -2.80 -20.51
C GLN A 277 -12.75 -4.06 -19.65
N ASN A 278 -12.10 -5.17 -20.04
CA ASN A 278 -12.13 -6.43 -19.30
C ASN A 278 -11.36 -6.35 -17.97
N HIS A 279 -10.52 -5.32 -17.79
CA HIS A 279 -9.77 -5.07 -16.56
C HIS A 279 -10.43 -3.99 -15.68
N HIS A 280 -11.60 -3.49 -16.06
CA HIS A 280 -12.32 -2.43 -15.35
C HIS A 280 -13.01 -2.97 -14.09
N VAL A 281 -12.21 -3.23 -13.06
CA VAL A 281 -12.66 -3.64 -11.73
C VAL A 281 -13.61 -2.61 -11.10
N PHE A 282 -14.65 -3.11 -10.42
CA PHE A 282 -15.72 -2.34 -9.75
C PHE A 282 -16.63 -1.48 -10.63
N LYS A 283 -16.56 -1.60 -11.96
CA LYS A 283 -17.36 -0.75 -12.87
C LYS A 283 -18.85 -0.70 -12.50
N GLN A 284 -19.48 -1.86 -12.34
CA GLN A 284 -20.92 -1.94 -12.05
C GLN A 284 -21.27 -1.23 -10.73
N HIS A 285 -20.49 -1.48 -9.68
CA HIS A 285 -20.72 -0.87 -8.37
C HIS A 285 -20.62 0.66 -8.45
N VAL A 286 -19.60 1.19 -9.12
CA VAL A 286 -19.44 2.65 -9.31
C VAL A 286 -20.58 3.23 -10.15
N ASP A 287 -20.99 2.57 -11.24
CA ASP A 287 -22.11 3.02 -12.07
C ASP A 287 -23.41 3.14 -11.24
N GLU A 288 -23.67 2.17 -10.37
CA GLU A 288 -24.84 2.18 -9.47
C GLU A 288 -24.79 3.32 -8.44
N LEU A 289 -23.60 3.62 -7.90
CA LEU A 289 -23.40 4.75 -7.00
C LEU A 289 -23.59 6.09 -7.71
N VAL A 290 -23.03 6.24 -8.91
CA VAL A 290 -23.19 7.44 -9.75
C VAL A 290 -24.66 7.70 -10.03
N ALA A 291 -25.42 6.68 -10.43
CA ALA A 291 -26.85 6.79 -10.73
C ALA A 291 -27.68 7.25 -9.52
N LYS A 292 -27.27 6.90 -8.29
CA LYS A 292 -27.97 7.27 -7.03
C LYS A 292 -27.48 8.59 -6.45
N SER A 293 -26.38 9.15 -6.94
CA SER A 293 -25.68 10.29 -6.33
C SER A 293 -26.32 11.66 -6.57
N ASN A 294 -27.36 11.76 -7.40
CA ASN A 294 -27.94 13.03 -7.85
C ASN A 294 -26.88 14.02 -8.40
N GLY A 295 -25.87 13.49 -9.10
CA GLY A 295 -24.79 14.27 -9.72
C GLY A 295 -23.62 14.60 -8.80
N LYS A 296 -23.63 14.13 -7.54
CA LYS A 296 -22.51 14.29 -6.60
C LYS A 296 -21.28 13.47 -6.97
N ILE A 297 -21.47 12.35 -7.66
CA ILE A 297 -20.36 11.50 -8.12
C ILE A 297 -20.28 11.60 -9.65
N LYS A 298 -19.12 12.01 -10.15
CA LYS A 298 -18.76 11.97 -11.58
C LYS A 298 -17.69 10.91 -11.78
N SER A 299 -17.87 10.02 -12.76
CA SER A 299 -16.89 8.98 -13.09
C SER A 299 -16.40 9.10 -14.52
N GLU A 300 -15.10 8.92 -14.73
CA GLU A 300 -14.47 8.77 -16.04
C GLU A 300 -13.50 7.58 -16.05
N ALA A 301 -13.52 6.81 -17.14
CA ALA A 301 -12.64 5.67 -17.33
C ALA A 301 -11.76 5.82 -18.58
N TYR A 302 -10.48 5.50 -18.44
CA TYR A 302 -9.47 5.61 -19.50
C TYR A 302 -8.89 4.23 -19.79
N TYR A 303 -8.96 3.78 -21.04
CA TYR A 303 -8.48 2.47 -21.49
C TYR A 303 -7.19 2.61 -22.30
N SER A 304 -6.06 2.20 -21.72
CA SER A 304 -4.75 2.39 -22.35
C SER A 304 -4.49 1.49 -23.56
N ASP A 305 -5.17 0.35 -23.63
CA ASP A 305 -5.03 -0.66 -24.68
C ASP A 305 -6.42 -1.17 -25.12
N GLY A 306 -6.94 -0.57 -26.18
CA GLY A 306 -8.21 -0.97 -26.78
C GLY A 306 -9.27 0.13 -26.78
N PRO A 307 -10.42 -0.15 -27.42
CA PRO A 307 -11.42 0.86 -27.67
C PRO A 307 -12.17 1.26 -26.39
N ALA A 308 -12.52 2.53 -26.31
CA ALA A 308 -13.47 3.03 -25.34
C ALA A 308 -14.89 2.95 -25.92
N SER A 309 -15.82 2.35 -25.17
CA SER A 309 -17.22 2.33 -25.54
C SER A 309 -18.10 2.61 -24.32
N GLY A 310 -19.10 3.46 -24.54
CA GLY A 310 -20.02 3.91 -23.51
C GLY A 310 -19.75 5.33 -23.00
N PRO A 311 -20.69 5.88 -22.21
CA PRO A 311 -20.57 7.23 -21.67
C PRO A 311 -19.37 7.35 -20.73
N ASN A 312 -18.72 8.52 -20.74
CA ASN A 312 -17.58 8.86 -19.86
C ASN A 312 -16.42 7.85 -19.94
N THR A 313 -16.17 7.32 -21.13
CA THR A 313 -15.03 6.45 -21.41
C THR A 313 -14.14 7.05 -22.47
N HIS A 314 -12.83 6.85 -22.34
CA HIS A 314 -11.81 7.50 -23.15
C HIS A 314 -10.71 6.50 -23.54
N GLU A 315 -10.14 6.67 -24.73
CA GLU A 315 -9.00 5.89 -25.21
C GLU A 315 -7.68 6.52 -24.74
N GLY A 316 -6.70 5.66 -24.44
CA GLY A 316 -5.37 6.06 -24.01
C GLY A 316 -5.20 6.17 -22.50
N MET A 317 -3.99 6.56 -22.09
CA MET A 317 -3.65 6.83 -20.70
C MET A 317 -4.29 8.13 -20.22
N ILE A 318 -4.50 8.26 -18.90
CA ILE A 318 -4.93 9.53 -18.30
C ILE A 318 -3.86 10.59 -18.53
N GLN A 319 -4.28 11.73 -19.10
CA GLN A 319 -3.42 12.90 -19.32
C GLN A 319 -4.01 14.09 -18.57
N VAL A 320 -3.42 14.44 -17.42
CA VAL A 320 -3.98 15.43 -16.48
C VAL A 320 -4.17 16.81 -17.11
N ASP A 321 -3.33 17.19 -18.05
CA ASP A 321 -3.42 18.43 -18.84
C ASP A 321 -4.68 18.50 -19.71
N LYS A 322 -5.26 17.34 -20.07
CA LYS A 322 -6.47 17.23 -20.91
C LYS A 322 -7.76 17.04 -20.13
N LEU A 323 -7.67 16.74 -18.84
CA LEU A 323 -8.86 16.58 -18.00
C LEU A 323 -9.62 17.91 -17.85
N ASP A 324 -10.93 17.84 -17.71
CA ASP A 324 -11.74 19.03 -17.44
C ASP A 324 -11.34 19.66 -16.08
N ALA A 325 -11.23 20.99 -16.02
CA ALA A 325 -10.88 21.70 -14.80
C ALA A 325 -11.93 21.55 -13.68
N ASP A 326 -13.21 21.44 -14.05
CA ASP A 326 -14.33 21.23 -13.14
C ASP A 326 -14.37 19.76 -12.67
N LEU A 327 -13.96 18.81 -13.51
CA LEU A 327 -13.78 17.42 -13.08
C LEU A 327 -12.66 17.31 -12.04
N LEU A 328 -11.56 18.04 -12.22
CA LEU A 328 -10.47 18.10 -11.24
C LEU A 328 -10.77 19.06 -10.08
N ALA A 329 -11.91 19.76 -10.08
CA ALA A 329 -12.27 20.76 -9.08
C ALA A 329 -11.16 21.78 -8.79
N LEU A 330 -10.44 22.22 -9.82
CA LEU A 330 -9.27 23.12 -9.65
C LEU A 330 -9.64 24.48 -9.05
N SER A 331 -10.91 24.89 -9.16
CA SER A 331 -11.43 26.11 -8.57
C SER A 331 -11.64 26.02 -7.06
N ASP A 332 -11.72 24.81 -6.49
CA ASP A 332 -11.84 24.60 -5.05
C ASP A 332 -10.45 24.37 -4.42
N SER A 333 -9.99 25.40 -3.69
CA SER A 333 -8.73 25.36 -2.94
C SER A 333 -8.66 24.31 -1.83
N LYS A 334 -9.80 23.72 -1.42
CA LYS A 334 -9.87 22.69 -0.38
C LYS A 334 -9.95 21.27 -0.95
N THR A 335 -10.04 21.11 -2.26
CA THR A 335 -10.10 19.79 -2.90
C THR A 335 -8.85 18.97 -2.56
N ILE A 336 -9.07 17.70 -2.20
CA ILE A 336 -8.01 16.73 -1.93
C ILE A 336 -7.98 15.68 -3.03
N TYR A 337 -6.77 15.34 -3.50
CA TYR A 337 -6.52 14.42 -4.58
C TYR A 337 -5.86 13.15 -4.04
N TYR A 338 -6.50 12.00 -4.20
CA TYR A 338 -5.96 10.69 -3.86
C TYR A 338 -5.46 10.00 -5.12
N VAL A 339 -4.15 9.75 -5.16
CA VAL A 339 -3.49 9.14 -6.32
C VAL A 339 -2.92 7.78 -5.91
N CYS A 340 -3.33 6.72 -6.60
CA CYS A 340 -2.88 5.37 -6.28
C CYS A 340 -2.76 4.51 -7.55
N GLY A 341 -1.61 3.89 -7.78
CA GLY A 341 -1.36 3.06 -8.96
C GLY A 341 0.11 2.69 -9.13
N PRO A 342 0.53 2.24 -10.32
CA PRO A 342 1.94 2.02 -10.64
C PRO A 342 2.76 3.32 -10.56
N ASP A 343 4.06 3.23 -10.26
CA ASP A 343 4.90 4.42 -10.05
C ASP A 343 4.93 5.39 -11.25
N PRO A 344 5.07 4.93 -12.51
CA PRO A 344 5.02 5.84 -13.66
C PRO A 344 3.69 6.60 -13.73
N PHE A 345 2.58 5.91 -13.44
CA PHE A 345 1.26 6.54 -13.40
C PHE A 345 1.20 7.61 -12.29
N MET A 346 1.59 7.27 -11.06
CA MET A 346 1.52 8.22 -9.95
C MET A 346 2.42 9.44 -10.19
N HIS A 347 3.63 9.23 -10.71
CA HIS A 347 4.55 10.30 -11.07
C HIS A 347 3.92 11.26 -12.08
N ASP A 348 3.36 10.73 -13.16
CA ASP A 348 2.77 11.54 -14.23
C ASP A 348 1.52 12.30 -13.75
N ILE A 349 0.68 11.67 -12.94
CA ILE A 349 -0.50 12.32 -12.35
C ILE A 349 -0.08 13.44 -11.39
N VAL A 350 0.88 13.18 -10.48
CA VAL A 350 1.35 14.18 -9.51
C VAL A 350 2.01 15.36 -10.22
N ALA A 351 2.85 15.10 -11.22
CA ALA A 351 3.48 16.15 -12.03
C ALA A 351 2.43 16.98 -12.77
N GLY A 352 1.43 16.32 -13.37
CA GLY A 352 0.32 16.98 -14.06
C GLY A 352 -0.52 17.87 -13.14
N LEU A 353 -0.89 17.38 -11.95
CA LEU A 353 -1.65 18.16 -10.96
C LEU A 353 -0.87 19.40 -10.51
N LYS A 354 0.44 19.26 -10.22
CA LYS A 354 1.32 20.38 -9.88
C LYS A 354 1.43 21.39 -11.03
N ALA A 355 1.58 20.92 -12.26
CA ALA A 355 1.62 21.78 -13.44
C ALA A 355 0.31 22.57 -13.64
N ARG A 356 -0.81 22.04 -13.15
CA ARG A 356 -2.12 22.71 -13.11
C ARG A 356 -2.37 23.53 -11.84
N GLY A 357 -1.36 23.73 -11.00
CA GLY A 357 -1.42 24.61 -9.84
C GLY A 357 -1.97 23.97 -8.56
N VAL A 358 -2.04 22.63 -8.49
CA VAL A 358 -2.42 21.94 -7.25
C VAL A 358 -1.24 21.89 -6.29
N ASP A 359 -1.45 22.37 -5.06
CA ASP A 359 -0.44 22.35 -4.00
C ASP A 359 -0.11 20.92 -3.57
N LYS A 360 1.18 20.68 -3.29
CA LYS A 360 1.68 19.34 -2.93
C LYS A 360 0.93 18.72 -1.74
N ASP A 361 0.53 19.55 -0.76
CA ASP A 361 -0.08 19.08 0.49
C ASP A 361 -1.54 18.61 0.29
N ARG A 362 -2.12 18.87 -0.89
CA ARG A 362 -3.45 18.40 -1.30
C ARG A 362 -3.38 17.11 -2.14
N ILE A 363 -2.19 16.64 -2.48
CA ILE A 363 -1.97 15.44 -3.29
C ILE A 363 -1.48 14.32 -2.38
N ILE A 364 -2.37 13.38 -2.08
CA ILE A 364 -2.11 12.25 -1.19
C ILE A 364 -1.83 11.02 -2.06
N VAL A 365 -0.70 10.36 -1.84
CA VAL A 365 -0.20 9.25 -2.68
C VAL A 365 0.07 8.02 -1.84
N GLU A 366 -0.35 6.85 -2.34
CA GLU A 366 0.03 5.54 -1.78
C GLU A 366 0.63 4.64 -2.86
N ALA A 367 1.75 4.01 -2.53
CA ALA A 367 2.53 3.17 -3.45
C ALA A 367 2.51 1.71 -3.01
N PHE A 368 2.20 0.81 -3.94
CA PHE A 368 2.05 -0.64 -3.67
C PHE A 368 3.37 -1.43 -3.70
N ARG A 369 4.52 -0.74 -3.54
CA ARG A 369 5.86 -1.35 -3.47
C ARG A 369 6.54 -1.21 -2.10
N ALA A 370 7.66 -1.90 -1.97
CA ALA A 370 8.48 -1.91 -0.76
C ALA A 370 9.22 -0.57 -0.59
N GLY A 371 8.68 0.28 0.27
CA GLY A 371 9.38 1.31 1.06
C GLY A 371 10.55 2.07 0.43
N GLU A 372 10.38 2.69 -0.73
CA GLU A 372 11.35 3.69 -1.19
C GLU A 372 11.15 5.01 -0.44
N ILE A 373 12.26 5.63 -0.01
CA ILE A 373 12.30 7.02 0.41
C ILE A 373 12.42 7.84 -0.88
N GLU A 374 11.35 8.52 -1.27
CA GLU A 374 11.39 9.52 -2.35
C GLU A 374 11.59 10.94 -1.81
#